data_AF-A0A1Y1L702-F1
#
_entry.id   AF-A0A1Y1L702-F1
#
_cell.length_a   1.000
_cell.length_b   1.000
_cell.length_c   1.000
_cell.angle_alpha   90.00
_cell.angle_beta   90.00
_cell.angle_gamma   90.00
#
_symmetry.space_group_name_H-M   'P 1'
#
loop_
_entity.id
_entity.type
_entity.pdbx_description
1 polymer ?
#
loop_
_entity_poly.entity_id
_entity_poly.type
_entity_poly.pdbx_seq_one_letter_code
_entity_poly.pdbx_strand_id
1 'polypeptide(L)'
;MEIYYCILIFSALLHYINGQTPPSTEEEVTKYLKTVYEQEASRLTNLFVEADWNFATDIANVDKEKAKTAATLQLAKYTKEQWEKVFNKVNATNYKDPLVKRQIQLLKVLGNAALSEVKLKELTSATNSMTNVYSTAKICPYKKPKCNIATEGLSLEPG
;
A
#
# COMPACT_ATOMS: atom_id res chain seq x y z
N MET A 1 -25.09 -29.44 -31.28
CA MET A 1 -23.85 -28.64 -31.13
C MET A 1 -24.11 -27.14 -31.06
N GLU A 2 -25.09 -26.60 -31.78
CA GLU A 2 -25.35 -25.13 -31.81
C GLU A 2 -25.81 -24.52 -30.48
N ILE A 3 -26.62 -25.25 -29.70
CA ILE A 3 -27.16 -24.76 -28.41
C ILE A 3 -26.05 -24.56 -27.37
N TYR A 4 -25.03 -25.43 -27.35
CA TYR A 4 -23.88 -25.32 -26.44
C TYR A 4 -23.02 -24.09 -26.74
N TYR A 5 -22.84 -23.76 -28.02
CA TYR A 5 -22.13 -22.54 -28.42
C TYR A 5 -22.88 -21.28 -27.98
N CYS A 6 -24.21 -21.28 -28.10
CA CYS A 6 -25.04 -20.16 -27.68
C CYS A 6 -24.98 -19.94 -26.15
N ILE A 7 -25.03 -21.02 -25.34
CA ILE A 7 -24.90 -20.94 -23.87
C ILE A 7 -23.50 -20.46 -23.45
N LEU A 8 -22.44 -20.90 -24.12
CA LEU A 8 -21.07 -20.46 -23.85
C LEU A 8 -20.85 -18.99 -24.23
N ILE A 9 -21.42 -18.53 -25.33
CA ILE A 9 -21.39 -17.11 -25.72
C ILE A 9 -22.17 -16.28 -24.72
N PHE A 10 -23.38 -16.72 -24.32
CA PHE A 10 -24.21 -15.99 -23.36
C PHE A 10 -23.59 -15.97 -21.96
N SER A 11 -22.90 -17.04 -21.53
CA SER A 11 -22.19 -17.07 -20.25
C SER A 11 -20.94 -16.20 -20.27
N ALA A 12 -20.21 -16.14 -21.40
CA ALA A 12 -19.09 -15.22 -21.59
C ALA A 12 -19.58 -13.76 -21.66
N LEU A 13 -20.70 -13.49 -22.34
CA LEU A 13 -21.35 -12.18 -22.35
C LEU A 13 -21.86 -11.80 -20.95
N LEU A 14 -22.46 -12.73 -20.21
CA LEU A 14 -22.90 -12.52 -18.84
C LEU A 14 -21.71 -12.32 -17.90
N HIS A 15 -20.57 -13.01 -18.08
CA HIS A 15 -19.35 -12.71 -17.32
C HIS A 15 -18.77 -11.34 -17.69
N TYR A 16 -18.85 -10.95 -18.96
CA TYR A 16 -18.45 -9.62 -19.44
C TYR A 16 -19.36 -8.50 -18.91
N ILE A 17 -20.68 -8.75 -18.86
CA ILE A 17 -21.70 -7.82 -18.34
C ILE A 17 -21.70 -7.79 -16.80
N ASN A 18 -21.46 -8.93 -16.14
CA ASN A 18 -21.29 -9.05 -14.69
C ASN A 18 -19.93 -8.52 -14.21
N GLY A 19 -19.01 -8.24 -15.13
CA GLY A 19 -17.92 -7.30 -14.91
C GLY A 19 -18.50 -5.90 -14.76
N GLN A 20 -19.06 -5.64 -13.58
CA GLN A 20 -19.77 -4.42 -13.23
C GLN A 20 -19.01 -3.21 -13.76
N THR A 21 -19.64 -2.46 -14.66
CA THR A 21 -19.02 -1.30 -15.29
C THR A 21 -18.48 -0.40 -14.19
N PRO A 22 -17.18 -0.04 -14.23
CA PRO A 22 -16.60 0.78 -13.18
C PRO A 22 -17.35 2.11 -13.09
N PRO A 23 -17.52 2.66 -11.87
CA PRO A 23 -18.23 3.91 -11.69
C PRO A 23 -17.57 4.97 -12.58
N SER A 24 -18.37 5.65 -13.39
CA SER A 24 -17.87 6.52 -14.46
C SER A 24 -18.32 7.96 -14.29
N THR A 25 -19.55 8.15 -13.80
CA THR A 25 -20.09 9.47 -13.48
C THR A 25 -19.55 9.97 -12.14
N GLU A 26 -19.54 11.29 -11.96
CA GLU A 26 -19.11 11.92 -10.71
C GLU A 26 -19.92 11.43 -9.49
N GLU A 27 -21.23 11.24 -9.65
CA GLU A 27 -22.11 10.74 -8.59
C GLU A 27 -21.78 9.29 -8.20
N GLU A 28 -21.60 8.40 -9.20
CA GLU A 28 -21.23 7.01 -8.96
C GLU A 28 -19.87 6.89 -8.28
N VAL A 29 -18.88 7.67 -8.74
CA VAL A 29 -17.53 7.69 -8.15
C VAL A 29 -17.56 8.25 -6.73
N THR A 30 -18.34 9.31 -6.48
CA THR A 30 -18.53 9.87 -5.14
C THR A 30 -19.15 8.84 -4.19
N LYS A 31 -20.17 8.10 -4.66
CA LYS A 31 -20.79 7.03 -3.90
C LYS A 31 -19.77 5.92 -3.62
N TYR A 32 -19.01 5.49 -4.62
CA TYR A 32 -17.98 4.47 -4.49
C TYR A 32 -16.93 4.82 -3.44
N LEU A 33 -16.43 6.07 -3.50
CA LEU A 33 -15.48 6.59 -2.51
C LEU A 33 -16.03 6.47 -1.09
N LYS A 34 -17.26 6.94 -0.86
CA LYS A 34 -17.88 6.99 0.46
C LYS A 34 -18.28 5.63 1.03
N THR A 35 -18.79 4.72 0.20
CA THR A 35 -19.43 3.49 0.69
C THR A 35 -18.59 2.23 0.52
N VAL A 36 -17.56 2.26 -0.33
CA VAL A 36 -16.73 1.07 -0.62
C VAL A 36 -15.27 1.35 -0.34
N TYR A 37 -14.70 2.38 -0.96
CA TYR A 37 -13.27 2.62 -0.91
C TYR A 37 -12.81 3.07 0.48
N GLU A 38 -13.44 4.12 1.03
CA GLU A 38 -12.99 4.76 2.26
C GLU A 38 -12.96 3.81 3.46
N GLN A 39 -13.99 2.97 3.60
CA GLN A 39 -14.11 2.05 4.74
C GLN A 39 -12.96 1.04 4.78
N GLU A 40 -12.69 0.39 3.64
CA GLU A 40 -11.67 -0.66 3.56
C GLU A 40 -10.25 -0.06 3.48
N ALA A 41 -10.07 1.05 2.77
CA ALA A 41 -8.81 1.78 2.76
C ALA A 41 -8.41 2.20 4.19
N SER A 42 -9.32 2.84 4.93
CA SER A 42 -9.08 3.24 6.33
C SER A 42 -8.72 2.05 7.21
N ARG A 43 -9.44 0.93 7.09
CA ARG A 43 -9.18 -0.29 7.87
C ARG A 43 -7.78 -0.87 7.58
N LEU A 44 -7.42 -1.02 6.30
CA LEU A 44 -6.12 -1.56 5.90
C LEU A 44 -4.97 -0.60 6.23
N THR A 45 -5.19 0.71 6.08
CA THR A 45 -4.20 1.71 6.48
C THR A 45 -3.97 1.71 7.98
N ASN A 46 -5.01 1.57 8.79
CA ASN A 46 -4.86 1.43 10.25
C ASN A 46 -4.02 0.18 10.61
N LEU A 47 -4.33 -0.98 10.02
CA LEU A 47 -3.51 -2.19 10.23
C LEU A 47 -2.05 -2.01 9.83
N PHE A 48 -1.80 -1.35 8.69
CA PHE A 48 -0.45 -1.02 8.25
C PHE A 48 0.27 -0.08 9.22
N VAL A 49 -0.36 1.01 9.64
CA VAL A 49 0.22 2.00 10.55
C VAL A 49 0.51 1.37 11.92
N GLU A 50 -0.38 0.53 12.44
CA GLU A 50 -0.15 -0.19 13.69
C GLU A 50 1.02 -1.16 13.59
N ALA A 51 1.12 -1.93 12.50
CA ALA A 51 2.24 -2.85 12.29
C ALA A 51 3.57 -2.09 12.11
N ASP A 52 3.55 -0.96 11.42
CA ASP A 52 4.72 -0.09 11.25
C ASP A 52 5.17 0.53 12.59
N TRP A 53 4.23 1.04 13.39
CA TRP A 53 4.51 1.55 14.73
C TRP A 53 5.10 0.49 15.65
N ASN A 54 4.53 -0.71 15.64
CA ASN A 54 5.02 -1.83 16.45
C ASN A 54 6.47 -2.17 16.10
N PHE A 55 6.80 -2.22 14.81
CA PHE A 55 8.18 -2.42 14.36
C PHE A 55 9.09 -1.25 14.76
N ALA A 56 8.67 0.00 14.51
CA ALA A 56 9.49 1.18 14.80
C ALA A 56 9.85 1.31 16.29
N THR A 57 8.95 0.89 17.18
CA THR A 57 9.17 0.92 18.64
C THR A 57 9.94 -0.30 19.18
N ASP A 58 10.23 -1.29 18.34
CA ASP A 58 10.97 -2.51 18.69
C ASP A 58 11.65 -3.08 17.44
N ILE A 59 12.61 -2.30 16.94
CA ILE A 59 13.15 -2.46 15.58
C ILE A 59 13.98 -3.74 15.36
N ALA A 60 14.48 -4.34 16.44
CA ALA A 60 15.21 -5.61 16.40
C ALA A 60 14.29 -6.84 16.34
N ASN A 61 12.97 -6.65 16.45
CA ASN A 61 12.00 -7.75 16.53
C ASN A 61 11.58 -8.24 15.14
N VAL A 62 12.08 -9.43 14.78
CA VAL A 62 11.84 -10.08 13.48
C VAL A 62 10.36 -10.38 13.23
N ASP A 63 9.57 -10.71 14.26
CA ASP A 63 8.16 -11.02 14.07
C ASP A 63 7.34 -9.75 13.80
N LYS A 64 7.72 -8.63 14.41
CA LYS A 64 7.13 -7.31 14.11
C LYS A 64 7.52 -6.83 12.71
N GLU A 65 8.76 -7.09 12.27
CA GLU A 65 9.18 -6.81 10.88
C GLU A 65 8.36 -7.62 9.86
N LYS A 66 8.14 -8.91 10.13
CA LYS A 66 7.29 -9.77 9.28
C LYS A 66 5.85 -9.27 9.24
N ALA A 67 5.29 -8.88 10.39
CA ALA A 67 3.93 -8.32 10.47
C ALA A 67 3.81 -7.02 9.67
N LYS A 68 4.76 -6.08 9.80
CA LYS A 68 4.84 -4.86 8.98
C LYS A 68 4.91 -5.17 7.49
N THR A 69 5.72 -6.15 7.11
CA THR A 69 5.86 -6.57 5.71
C THR A 69 4.53 -7.12 5.18
N ALA A 70 3.86 -8.00 5.93
CA ALA A 70 2.58 -8.56 5.54
C ALA A 70 1.50 -7.47 5.37
N ALA A 71 1.41 -6.53 6.31
CA ALA A 71 0.46 -5.42 6.24
C ALA A 71 0.74 -4.48 5.04
N THR A 72 2.02 -4.20 4.76
CA THR A 72 2.45 -3.44 3.57
C THR A 72 1.97 -4.11 2.28
N LEU A 73 2.19 -5.42 2.15
CA LEU A 73 1.77 -6.18 0.96
C LEU A 73 0.24 -6.21 0.82
N GLN A 74 -0.48 -6.36 1.92
CA GLN A 74 -1.96 -6.37 1.92
C GLN A 74 -2.54 -5.02 1.46
N LEU A 75 -2.04 -3.90 2.01
CA LEU A 75 -2.49 -2.56 1.61
C LEU A 75 -2.15 -2.26 0.14
N ALA A 76 -0.95 -2.63 -0.31
CA ALA A 76 -0.52 -2.44 -1.69
C ALA A 76 -1.38 -3.26 -2.67
N LYS A 77 -1.70 -4.52 -2.32
CA LYS A 77 -2.59 -5.36 -3.12
C LYS A 77 -3.96 -4.71 -3.28
N TYR A 78 -4.59 -4.29 -2.18
CA TYR A 78 -5.88 -3.59 -2.25
C TYR A 78 -5.80 -2.32 -3.09
N THR A 79 -4.76 -1.49 -2.88
CA THR A 79 -4.55 -0.24 -3.64
C THR A 79 -4.47 -0.51 -5.15
N LYS A 80 -3.71 -1.54 -5.55
CA LYS A 80 -3.58 -1.95 -6.95
C LYS A 80 -4.90 -2.48 -7.52
N GLU A 81 -5.62 -3.32 -6.78
CA GLU A 81 -6.93 -3.83 -7.20
C GLU A 81 -7.94 -2.71 -7.42
N GLN A 82 -8.01 -1.72 -6.51
CA GLN A 82 -8.91 -0.58 -6.67
C GLN A 82 -8.51 0.31 -7.85
N TRP A 83 -7.22 0.47 -8.09
CA TRP A 83 -6.71 1.20 -9.24
C TRP A 83 -7.07 0.51 -10.57
N GLU A 84 -6.86 -0.80 -10.67
CA GLU A 84 -7.19 -1.61 -11.85
C GLU A 84 -8.70 -1.68 -12.10
N LYS A 85 -9.48 -1.79 -11.03
CA LYS A 85 -10.93 -1.85 -11.09
C LYS A 85 -11.52 -0.51 -11.50
N VAL A 86 -11.13 0.58 -10.84
CA VAL A 86 -11.81 1.88 -10.90
C VAL A 86 -10.87 3.00 -11.33
N PHE A 87 -9.87 3.35 -10.52
CA PHE A 87 -9.26 4.68 -10.60
C PHE A 87 -8.48 4.92 -11.90
N ASN A 88 -7.90 3.89 -12.51
CA ASN A 88 -7.18 4.04 -13.77
C ASN A 88 -8.10 4.38 -14.97
N LYS A 89 -9.39 4.04 -14.89
CA LYS A 89 -10.39 4.24 -15.95
C LYS A 89 -11.18 5.54 -15.79
N VAL A 90 -11.28 6.09 -14.58
CA VAL A 90 -12.10 7.28 -14.30
C VAL A 90 -11.49 8.53 -14.94
N ASN A 91 -12.25 9.31 -15.72
CA ASN A 91 -11.83 10.64 -16.19
C ASN A 91 -12.52 11.75 -15.38
N ALA A 92 -11.83 12.29 -14.38
CA ALA A 92 -12.34 13.34 -13.50
C ALA A 92 -12.14 14.77 -14.03
N THR A 93 -11.74 14.97 -15.29
CA THR A 93 -11.44 16.31 -15.82
C THR A 93 -12.64 17.25 -15.75
N ASN A 94 -13.82 16.71 -16.05
CA ASN A 94 -15.10 17.42 -16.12
C ASN A 94 -15.92 17.36 -14.83
N TYR A 95 -15.35 16.83 -13.72
CA TYR A 95 -16.06 16.78 -12.44
C TYR A 95 -16.23 18.19 -11.88
N LYS A 96 -17.41 18.46 -11.30
CA LYS A 96 -17.79 19.77 -10.75
C LYS A 96 -17.25 19.97 -9.34
N ASP A 97 -17.24 18.93 -8.52
CA ASP A 97 -16.72 18.94 -7.16
C ASP A 97 -15.18 18.86 -7.19
N PRO A 98 -14.48 19.94 -6.78
CA PRO A 98 -13.03 19.96 -6.76
C PRO A 98 -12.42 18.96 -5.77
N LEU A 99 -13.16 18.57 -4.71
CA LEU A 99 -12.68 17.60 -3.72
C LEU A 99 -12.65 16.19 -4.31
N VAL A 100 -13.74 15.78 -4.97
CA VAL A 100 -13.83 14.47 -5.64
C VAL A 100 -12.77 14.39 -6.74
N LYS A 101 -12.62 15.46 -7.53
CA LYS A 101 -11.57 15.56 -8.55
C LYS A 101 -10.18 15.36 -7.96
N ARG A 102 -9.86 16.02 -6.85
CA ARG A 102 -8.56 15.89 -6.15
C ARG A 102 -8.34 14.47 -5.62
N GLN A 103 -9.35 13.86 -5.00
CA GLN A 103 -9.26 12.49 -4.51
C GLN A 103 -8.90 11.53 -5.65
N ILE A 104 -9.59 11.62 -6.79
CA ILE A 104 -9.31 10.74 -7.94
C ILE A 104 -7.92 10.99 -8.54
N GLN A 105 -7.47 12.24 -8.60
CA GLN A 105 -6.11 12.54 -9.07
C GLN A 105 -5.05 11.88 -8.18
N LEU A 106 -5.23 11.88 -6.86
CA LEU A 106 -4.32 11.21 -5.92
C LEU A 106 -4.40 9.68 -6.05
N LEU A 107 -5.62 9.12 -6.12
CA LEU A 107 -5.85 7.68 -6.19
C LEU A 107 -5.42 7.03 -7.51
N LYS A 108 -5.17 7.84 -8.55
CA LYS A 108 -4.56 7.39 -9.80
C LYS A 108 -3.07 7.12 -9.68
N VAL A 109 -2.39 7.64 -8.66
CA VAL A 109 -0.97 7.45 -8.43
C VAL A 109 -0.76 6.24 -7.52
N LEU A 110 -0.30 5.12 -8.08
CA LEU A 110 -0.11 3.86 -7.35
C LEU A 110 1.04 3.89 -6.32
N GLY A 111 2.08 4.68 -6.58
CA GLY A 111 3.32 4.62 -5.79
C GLY A 111 3.92 3.21 -5.79
N ASN A 112 4.36 2.73 -4.62
CA ASN A 112 4.99 1.41 -4.46
C ASN A 112 4.06 0.25 -4.79
N ALA A 113 2.74 0.43 -4.74
CA ALA A 113 1.77 -0.60 -5.13
C ALA A 113 1.81 -0.95 -6.62
N ALA A 114 2.51 -0.16 -7.45
CA ALA A 114 2.76 -0.50 -8.85
C ALA A 114 3.74 -1.68 -9.02
N LEU A 115 4.60 -1.94 -8.03
CA LEU A 115 5.58 -3.03 -8.07
C LEU A 115 4.90 -4.41 -8.05
N SER A 116 5.62 -5.44 -8.50
CA SER A 116 5.23 -6.82 -8.21
C SER A 116 5.42 -7.10 -6.72
N GLU A 117 4.68 -8.07 -6.18
CA GLU A 117 4.78 -8.46 -4.77
C GLU A 117 6.22 -8.78 -4.36
N VAL A 118 6.97 -9.50 -5.21
CA VAL A 118 8.39 -9.82 -4.98
C VAL A 118 9.24 -8.56 -4.83
N LYS A 119 9.11 -7.61 -5.76
CA LYS A 119 9.88 -6.35 -5.73
C LYS A 119 9.46 -5.45 -4.57
N LEU A 120 8.16 -5.44 -4.23
CA LEU A 120 7.67 -4.68 -3.10
C LEU A 120 8.19 -5.25 -1.77
N LYS A 121 8.23 -6.58 -1.65
CA LYS A 121 8.82 -7.26 -0.48
C LYS A 121 10.33 -6.96 -0.37
N GLU A 122 11.04 -7.00 -1.49
CA GLU A 122 12.47 -6.63 -1.55
C GLU A 122 12.70 -5.18 -1.11
N LEU A 123 11.94 -4.23 -1.68
CA LEU A 123 12.00 -2.82 -1.30
C LEU A 123 11.70 -2.61 0.19
N THR A 124 10.67 -3.29 0.71
CA THR A 124 10.27 -3.20 2.12
C THR A 124 11.38 -3.74 3.04
N SER A 125 11.96 -4.89 2.70
CA SER A 125 13.05 -5.48 3.47
C SER A 125 14.32 -4.63 3.43
N ALA A 126 14.70 -4.10 2.26
CA ALA A 126 15.82 -3.18 2.13
C ALA A 126 15.61 -1.92 2.98
N THR A 127 14.40 -1.36 2.96
CA THR A 127 14.04 -0.18 3.77
C THR A 127 14.13 -0.49 5.26
N ASN A 128 13.53 -1.59 5.74
CA ASN A 128 13.61 -1.99 7.14
C ASN A 128 15.05 -2.24 7.60
N SER A 129 15.88 -2.87 6.75
CA SER A 129 17.30 -3.09 7.03
C SER A 129 18.05 -1.77 7.19
N MET A 130 17.84 -0.81 6.28
CA MET A 130 18.42 0.53 6.40
C MET A 130 17.95 1.25 7.68
N THR A 131 16.66 1.19 8.02
CA THR A 131 16.13 1.77 9.26
C THR A 131 16.78 1.13 10.48
N ASN A 132 16.86 -0.20 10.54
CA ASN A 132 17.46 -0.91 11.67
C ASN A 132 18.94 -0.56 11.85
N VAL A 133 19.71 -0.54 10.76
CA VAL A 133 21.13 -0.15 10.81
C VAL A 133 21.26 1.28 11.33
N TYR A 134 20.50 2.23 10.78
CA TYR A 134 20.61 3.62 11.19
C TYR A 134 20.22 3.85 12.66
N SER A 135 19.10 3.28 13.10
CA SER A 135 18.56 3.50 14.45
C SER A 135 19.28 2.73 15.56
N THR A 136 20.06 1.70 15.22
CA THR A 136 20.79 0.90 16.23
C THR A 136 22.30 1.05 16.16
N ALA A 137 22.84 1.62 15.08
CA ALA A 137 24.28 1.82 14.94
C ALA A 137 24.81 2.74 16.03
N LYS A 138 25.96 2.34 16.56
CA LYS A 138 26.75 3.11 17.53
C LYS A 138 28.16 3.28 17.01
N ILE A 139 28.75 4.44 17.28
CA ILE A 139 30.13 4.77 16.93
C ILE A 139 30.94 5.10 18.19
N CYS A 140 32.23 4.81 18.18
CA CYS A 140 33.09 5.23 19.29
C CYS A 140 33.30 6.75 19.27
N PRO A 141 33.37 7.41 20.44
CA PRO A 141 33.70 8.82 20.53
C PRO A 141 35.07 9.11 19.89
N TYR A 142 35.20 10.27 19.23
CA TYR A 142 36.46 10.69 18.60
C TYR A 142 37.65 10.65 19.57
N LYS A 143 37.43 11.08 20.82
CA LYS A 143 38.47 11.09 21.88
C LYS A 143 38.82 9.70 22.42
N LYS A 144 38.02 8.68 22.14
CA LYS A 144 38.23 7.29 22.59
C LYS A 144 37.89 6.30 21.46
N PRO A 145 38.77 6.16 20.44
CA PRO A 145 38.49 5.34 19.26
C PRO A 145 38.45 3.83 19.54
N LYS A 146 39.08 3.36 20.64
CA LYS A 146 38.98 1.98 21.13
C LYS A 146 38.05 1.94 22.35
N CYS A 147 36.76 2.12 22.10
CA CYS A 147 35.72 2.10 23.13
C CYS A 147 35.03 0.73 23.19
N ASN A 148 34.37 0.43 24.32
CA ASN A 148 33.35 -0.61 24.32
C ASN A 148 32.06 -0.05 23.68
N ILE A 149 31.77 -0.44 22.44
CA ILE A 149 30.61 0.08 21.68
C ILE A 149 29.27 -0.09 22.42
N ALA A 150 29.10 -1.14 23.23
CA ALA A 150 27.84 -1.38 23.92
C ALA A 150 27.58 -0.34 25.02
N THR A 151 28.61 0.02 25.79
CA THR A 151 28.50 0.90 26.97
C THR A 151 28.97 2.33 26.73
N GLU A 152 29.83 2.55 25.74
CA GLU A 152 30.50 3.83 25.47
C GLU A 152 30.23 4.36 24.06
N GLY A 153 29.56 3.58 23.22
CA GLY A 153 29.20 3.97 21.85
C GLY A 153 28.12 5.04 21.84
N LEU A 154 28.30 6.03 20.98
CA LEU A 154 27.34 7.11 20.72
C LEU A 154 26.38 6.67 19.62
N SER A 155 25.08 6.90 19.81
CA SER A 155 24.06 6.63 18.79
C SER A 155 24.19 7.58 17.60
N LEU A 156 23.76 7.14 16.41
CA LEU A 156 23.64 8.01 15.24
C LEU A 156 22.43 8.96 15.33
N GLU A 157 21.40 8.57 16.11
CA GLU A 157 20.26 9.43 16.38
C GLU A 157 20.61 10.39 17.53
N PRO A 158 20.61 11.72 17.30
CA PRO A 158 20.81 12.69 18.37
C PRO A 158 19.57 12.69 19.27
N GLY A 159 19.68 12.03 20.42
CA GLY A 159 18.78 12.17 21.56
C GLY A 159 19.21 13.29 22.50
#